data_AF-A0A8S1AXR2-F1
#
_entry.id   AF-A0A8S1AXR2-F1
#
_cell.length_a   1.000
_cell.length_b   1.000
_cell.length_c   1.000
_cell.angle_alpha   90.00
_cell.angle_beta   90.00
_cell.angle_gamma   90.00
#
_symmetry.space_group_name_H-M   'P 1'
#
loop_
_entity.id
_entity.type
_entity.pdbx_description
1 polymer ?
#
loop_
_entity_poly.entity_id
_entity_poly.type
_entity_poly.pdbx_seq_one_letter_code
_entity_poly.pdbx_strand_id
1 'polypeptide(L)'
;MSLTFSLNGTESTLSVNFLPPIELGEGEFECALIYLKTFNSIPNVDESNNLFHYGADNVITIPEGSYELDDIIQYLERELLREAKDDPFKLIDIEANTNTMKCSFHSPYYDIHFERENSIGRIFRFPQKLFPKNQLHESDQAINILITNSIRVECNIIQGSFINNESSHVLYEFSPSVPPGY
;
A
#
# COMPACT_ATOMS: atom_id res chain seq x y z
N MET A 1 -26.00 -7.80 30.63
CA MET A 1 -26.60 -7.25 29.40
C MET A 1 -25.45 -6.74 28.55
N SER A 2 -25.38 -7.09 27.26
CA SER A 2 -24.33 -6.59 26.35
C SER A 2 -24.86 -5.43 25.52
N LEU A 3 -24.05 -4.39 25.36
CA LEU A 3 -24.29 -3.27 24.45
C LEU A 3 -23.36 -3.43 23.25
N THR A 4 -23.88 -3.23 22.05
CA THR A 4 -23.10 -3.30 20.81
C THR A 4 -23.17 -1.96 20.10
N PHE A 5 -22.00 -1.43 19.78
CA PHE A 5 -21.84 -0.19 19.03
C PHE A 5 -21.27 -0.51 17.64
N SER A 6 -21.75 0.20 16.63
CA SER A 6 -21.24 0.09 15.26
C SER A 6 -20.89 1.47 14.75
N LEU A 7 -19.64 1.64 14.33
CA LEU A 7 -19.13 2.86 13.74
C LEU A 7 -18.72 2.55 12.31
N ASN A 8 -19.05 3.47 11.37
CA ASN A 8 -18.67 3.37 9.97
C ASN A 8 -18.11 4.72 9.53
N GLY A 9 -17.09 4.70 8.68
CA GLY A 9 -16.50 5.89 8.09
C GLY A 9 -15.30 5.54 7.21
N THR A 10 -14.68 6.56 6.63
CA THR A 10 -13.52 6.44 5.74
C THR A 10 -12.22 6.94 6.38
N GLU A 11 -12.29 7.43 7.61
CA GLU A 11 -11.15 7.96 8.35
C GLU A 11 -10.55 6.90 9.28
N SER A 12 -9.29 7.09 9.67
CA SER A 12 -8.61 6.25 10.66
C SER A 12 -9.16 6.43 12.07
N THR A 13 -9.82 7.56 12.35
CA THR A 13 -10.47 7.85 13.63
C THR A 13 -11.98 7.95 13.43
N LEU A 14 -12.73 7.11 14.14
CA LEU A 14 -14.19 7.16 14.14
C LEU A 14 -14.68 7.64 15.51
N SER A 15 -15.71 8.48 15.54
CA SER A 15 -16.27 9.01 16.79
C SER A 15 -17.78 9.14 16.67
N VAL A 16 -18.47 8.87 17.78
CA VAL A 16 -19.93 8.96 17.87
C VAL A 16 -20.33 9.41 19.26
N ASN A 17 -21.38 10.24 19.34
CA ASN A 17 -21.96 10.68 20.60
C ASN A 17 -23.25 9.90 20.86
N PHE A 18 -23.36 9.29 22.05
CA PHE A 18 -24.54 8.52 22.44
C PHE A 18 -25.48 9.34 23.31
N LEU A 19 -26.78 9.26 23.00
CA LEU A 19 -27.88 9.80 23.79
C LEU A 19 -28.95 8.70 23.96
N PRO A 20 -29.20 8.21 25.20
CA PRO A 20 -28.59 8.63 26.46
C PRO A 20 -27.09 8.26 26.57
N PRO A 21 -26.34 8.86 27.52
CA PRO A 21 -24.96 8.47 27.80
C PRO A 21 -24.83 6.99 28.13
N ILE A 22 -23.63 6.44 27.92
CA ILE A 22 -23.33 5.07 28.35
C ILE A 22 -23.25 5.07 29.89
N GLU A 23 -24.29 4.57 30.54
CA GLU A 23 -24.34 4.41 31.98
C GLU A 23 -23.83 3.01 32.37
N LEU A 24 -22.64 2.97 32.96
CA LEU A 24 -22.11 1.78 33.60
C LEU A 24 -22.54 1.80 35.07
N GLY A 25 -23.22 0.74 35.53
CA GLY A 25 -23.58 0.57 36.94
C GLY A 25 -22.37 0.22 37.81
N GLU A 26 -22.61 -0.33 39.01
CA GLU A 26 -21.55 -0.88 39.85
C GLU A 26 -21.11 -2.26 39.31
N GLY A 27 -19.81 -2.42 39.05
CA GLY A 27 -19.23 -3.71 38.63
C GLY A 27 -17.99 -3.60 37.75
N GLU A 28 -17.47 -4.76 37.34
CA GLU A 28 -16.43 -4.87 36.32
C GLU A 28 -17.09 -4.99 34.95
N PHE A 29 -16.59 -4.22 33.98
CA PHE A 29 -17.10 -4.19 32.61
C PHE A 29 -15.96 -4.47 31.65
N GLU A 30 -16.28 -5.22 30.59
CA GLU A 30 -15.35 -5.56 29.53
C GLU A 30 -15.83 -4.95 28.21
N CYS A 31 -14.87 -4.48 27.42
CA CYS A 31 -15.09 -4.05 26.04
C CYS A 31 -14.35 -5.01 25.12
N ALA A 32 -15.03 -5.48 24.07
CA ALA A 32 -14.44 -6.37 23.08
C ALA A 32 -14.75 -5.87 21.68
N LEU A 33 -13.79 -6.02 20.77
CA LEU A 33 -14.02 -5.85 19.35
C LEU A 33 -14.75 -7.09 18.82
N ILE A 34 -16.01 -6.91 18.39
CA ILE A 34 -16.79 -8.01 17.82
C ILE A 34 -16.31 -8.33 16.40
N TYR A 35 -16.15 -7.29 15.58
CA TYR A 35 -15.72 -7.42 14.20
C TYR A 35 -15.22 -6.08 13.67
N LEU A 36 -14.19 -6.12 12.83
CA LEU A 36 -13.73 -4.98 12.04
C LEU A 36 -13.83 -5.35 10.56
N LYS A 37 -14.45 -4.47 9.79
CA LYS A 37 -14.43 -4.53 8.33
C LYS A 37 -13.73 -3.31 7.78
N THR A 38 -12.54 -3.51 7.26
CA THR A 38 -11.88 -2.52 6.43
C THR A 38 -12.04 -2.92 4.98
N PHE A 39 -12.54 -2.03 4.14
CA PHE A 39 -12.50 -2.18 2.68
C PHE A 39 -11.23 -1.53 2.10
N ASN A 40 -10.19 -1.38 2.92
CA ASN A 40 -9.09 -0.48 2.66
C ASN A 40 -8.12 -1.09 1.64
N SER A 41 -8.30 -0.69 0.38
CA SER A 41 -7.19 -0.43 -0.52
C SER A 41 -6.34 0.69 0.08
N ILE A 42 -5.43 0.39 1.03
CA ILE A 42 -4.39 1.36 1.42
C ILE A 42 -3.54 1.56 0.16
N PRO A 43 -3.69 2.70 -0.55
CA PRO A 43 -3.18 2.81 -1.90
C PRO A 43 -1.66 2.83 -1.85
N ASN A 44 -1.03 1.81 -2.42
CA ASN A 44 0.43 1.77 -2.54
C ASN A 44 0.95 2.56 -3.72
N VAL A 45 0.06 2.89 -4.65
CA VAL A 45 0.27 3.89 -5.70
C VAL A 45 -0.56 5.13 -5.40
N ASP A 46 0.11 6.28 -5.28
CA ASP A 46 -0.49 7.61 -5.06
C ASP A 46 0.26 8.69 -5.87
N GLU A 47 -0.16 9.96 -5.78
CA GLU A 47 0.48 11.08 -6.49
C GLU A 47 2.00 11.20 -6.25
N SER A 48 2.54 10.63 -5.16
CA SER A 48 3.96 10.70 -4.83
C SER A 48 4.82 9.66 -5.56
N ASN A 49 4.20 8.67 -6.21
CA ASN A 49 4.91 7.54 -6.81
C ASN A 49 4.22 6.92 -8.05
N ASN A 50 3.24 7.59 -8.65
CA ASN A 50 2.41 7.01 -9.73
C ASN A 50 2.91 7.20 -11.17
N LEU A 51 4.11 7.74 -11.39
CA LEU A 51 4.63 8.04 -12.72
C LEU A 51 5.75 7.08 -13.15
N PHE A 52 5.63 6.52 -14.35
CA PHE A 52 6.70 5.77 -15.00
C PHE A 52 7.27 6.60 -16.16
N HIS A 53 8.51 7.04 -16.01
CA HIS A 53 9.20 7.91 -16.98
C HIS A 53 10.19 7.11 -17.83
N TYR A 54 10.09 7.22 -19.16
CA TYR A 54 10.95 6.49 -20.10
C TYR A 54 11.24 7.29 -21.37
N GLY A 55 12.32 6.92 -22.06
CA GLY A 55 12.78 7.64 -23.24
C GLY A 55 13.11 9.09 -22.94
N ALA A 56 12.99 9.99 -23.91
CA ALA A 56 13.32 11.40 -23.69
C ALA A 56 12.31 12.07 -22.72
N ASP A 57 11.00 11.96 -23.03
CA ASP A 57 9.95 12.73 -22.35
C ASP A 57 8.64 11.95 -22.15
N ASN A 58 8.64 10.62 -22.34
CA ASN A 58 7.41 9.84 -22.25
C ASN A 58 7.11 9.49 -20.79
N VAL A 59 5.81 9.53 -20.44
CA VAL A 59 5.32 9.30 -19.08
C VAL A 59 4.05 8.48 -19.13
N ILE A 60 4.04 7.36 -18.42
CA ILE A 60 2.82 6.61 -18.11
C ILE A 60 2.40 6.97 -16.69
N THR A 61 1.13 7.39 -16.53
CA THR A 61 0.51 7.60 -15.22
C THR A 61 -0.25 6.33 -14.83
N ILE A 62 0.10 5.77 -13.67
CA ILE A 62 -0.62 4.66 -13.05
C ILE A 62 -1.74 5.28 -12.19
N PRO A 63 -2.99 4.79 -12.27
CA PRO A 63 -4.05 5.30 -11.42
C PRO A 63 -3.70 5.06 -9.94
N GLU A 64 -4.22 5.90 -9.05
CA GLU A 64 -4.05 5.68 -7.62
C GLU A 64 -4.85 4.45 -7.17
N GLY A 65 -4.28 3.70 -6.24
CA GLY A 65 -4.91 2.49 -5.76
C GLY A 65 -3.95 1.53 -5.08
N SER A 66 -4.49 0.39 -4.69
CA SER A 66 -3.73 -0.75 -4.19
C SER A 66 -3.50 -1.74 -5.31
N TYR A 67 -2.23 -2.00 -5.58
CA TYR A 67 -1.79 -2.87 -6.65
C TYR A 67 -0.87 -3.96 -6.09
N GLU A 68 -1.04 -5.18 -6.54
CA GLU A 68 0.06 -6.15 -6.49
C GLU A 68 1.15 -5.74 -7.49
N LEU A 69 2.35 -6.26 -7.26
CA LEU A 69 3.46 -6.02 -8.19
C LEU A 69 3.12 -6.45 -9.61
N ASP A 70 2.47 -7.62 -9.75
CA ASP A 70 2.03 -8.15 -11.04
C ASP A 70 0.99 -7.25 -11.72
N ASP A 71 0.14 -6.55 -10.95
CA ASP A 71 -0.84 -5.61 -11.51
C ASP A 71 -0.17 -4.38 -12.11
N ILE A 72 0.87 -3.85 -11.42
CA ILE A 72 1.66 -2.72 -11.93
C ILE A 72 2.39 -3.13 -13.21
N ILE A 73 3.03 -4.32 -13.22
CA ILE A 73 3.77 -4.83 -14.38
C ILE A 73 2.82 -4.99 -15.57
N GLN A 74 1.69 -5.66 -15.39
CA GLN A 74 0.69 -5.84 -16.44
C GLN A 74 0.13 -4.51 -16.95
N TYR A 75 -0.08 -3.54 -16.05
CA TYR A 75 -0.51 -2.19 -16.44
C TYR A 75 0.53 -1.51 -17.34
N LEU A 76 1.80 -1.50 -16.93
CA LEU A 76 2.89 -0.90 -17.69
C LEU A 76 3.08 -1.58 -19.05
N GLU A 77 3.10 -2.91 -19.10
CA GLU A 77 3.18 -3.67 -20.35
C GLU A 77 2.03 -3.31 -21.30
N ARG A 78 0.80 -3.21 -20.78
CA ARG A 78 -0.38 -2.85 -21.58
C ARG A 78 -0.31 -1.42 -22.12
N GLU A 79 0.07 -0.44 -21.30
CA GLU A 79 0.15 0.96 -21.76
C GLU A 79 1.31 1.15 -22.75
N LEU A 80 2.46 0.51 -22.53
CA LEU A 80 3.58 0.52 -23.48
C LEU A 80 3.18 -0.10 -24.83
N LEU A 81 2.47 -1.22 -24.83
CA LEU A 81 1.97 -1.85 -26.07
C LEU A 81 0.98 -0.96 -26.84
N ARG A 82 0.17 -0.15 -26.15
CA ARG A 82 -0.77 0.79 -26.79
C ARG A 82 -0.04 1.91 -27.54
N GLU A 83 1.10 2.34 -27.02
CA GLU A 83 1.93 3.35 -27.67
C GLU A 83 2.77 2.79 -28.82
N ALA A 84 3.20 1.53 -28.72
CA ALA A 84 4.08 0.85 -29.66
C ALA A 84 3.45 0.42 -31.00
N LYS A 85 2.44 1.15 -31.51
CA LYS A 85 1.51 0.76 -32.60
C LYS A 85 2.12 0.09 -33.85
N ASP A 86 3.42 0.25 -34.11
CA ASP A 86 4.13 -0.29 -35.27
C ASP A 86 5.26 -1.30 -34.96
N ASP A 87 5.63 -1.55 -33.69
CA ASP A 87 6.67 -2.54 -33.34
C ASP A 87 6.45 -3.19 -31.94
N PRO A 88 5.85 -4.39 -31.86
CA PRO A 88 5.34 -4.99 -30.63
C PRO A 88 6.39 -5.72 -29.77
N PHE A 89 7.69 -5.51 -29.97
CA PHE A 89 8.70 -6.14 -29.11
C PHE A 89 8.58 -5.63 -27.67
N LYS A 90 8.78 -6.54 -26.70
CA LYS A 90 8.67 -6.30 -25.25
C LYS A 90 9.46 -5.02 -24.88
N LEU A 91 8.75 -3.92 -24.65
CA LEU A 91 9.36 -2.60 -24.44
C LEU A 91 10.05 -2.48 -23.08
N ILE A 92 9.60 -3.29 -22.12
CA ILE A 92 10.23 -3.50 -20.84
C ILE A 92 9.93 -4.91 -20.35
N ASP A 93 10.91 -5.54 -19.75
CA ASP A 93 10.76 -6.76 -18.97
C ASP A 93 10.96 -6.40 -17.50
N ILE A 94 10.03 -6.78 -16.63
CA ILE A 94 10.12 -6.56 -15.19
C ILE A 94 9.88 -7.91 -14.53
N GLU A 95 10.83 -8.36 -13.72
CA GLU A 95 10.72 -9.64 -13.02
C GLU A 95 10.88 -9.44 -11.52
N ALA A 96 10.03 -10.12 -10.76
CA ALA A 96 10.11 -10.16 -9.30
C ALA A 96 10.77 -11.46 -8.85
N ASN A 97 11.78 -11.37 -7.99
CA ASN A 97 12.33 -12.53 -7.31
C ASN A 97 11.69 -12.67 -5.94
N THR A 98 10.75 -13.61 -5.81
CA THR A 98 10.00 -13.86 -4.57
C THR A 98 10.85 -14.43 -3.43
N ASN A 99 12.06 -14.94 -3.71
CA ASN A 99 12.98 -15.39 -2.66
C ASN A 99 13.75 -14.23 -2.03
N THR A 100 14.14 -13.22 -2.83
CA THR A 100 14.89 -12.05 -2.34
C THR A 100 14.00 -10.84 -2.12
N MET A 101 12.75 -10.91 -2.55
CA MET A 101 11.77 -9.81 -2.63
C MET A 101 12.26 -8.63 -3.47
N LYS A 102 13.23 -8.84 -4.36
CA LYS A 102 13.78 -7.81 -5.25
C LYS A 102 13.13 -7.80 -6.62
N CYS A 103 13.27 -6.70 -7.34
CA CYS A 103 12.82 -6.53 -8.71
C CYS A 103 14.03 -6.44 -9.63
N SER A 104 13.97 -7.03 -10.81
CA SER A 104 14.84 -6.68 -11.93
C SER A 104 14.03 -6.08 -13.07
N PHE A 105 14.67 -5.26 -13.90
CA PHE A 105 14.09 -4.86 -15.17
C PHE A 105 15.12 -4.77 -16.28
N HIS A 106 14.65 -4.95 -17.51
CA HIS A 106 15.40 -4.74 -18.74
C HIS A 106 14.52 -4.01 -19.74
N SER A 107 14.91 -2.79 -20.13
CA SER A 107 14.28 -2.09 -21.26
C SER A 107 15.22 -2.10 -22.45
N PRO A 108 14.91 -2.79 -23.56
CA PRO A 108 15.83 -2.87 -24.71
C PRO A 108 16.00 -1.54 -25.45
N TYR A 109 14.95 -0.70 -25.46
CA TYR A 109 14.85 0.44 -26.38
C TYR A 109 14.86 1.82 -25.71
N TYR A 110 14.46 1.90 -24.43
CA TYR A 110 14.27 3.17 -23.73
C TYR A 110 15.12 3.26 -22.47
N ASP A 111 15.67 4.44 -22.24
CA ASP A 111 16.26 4.78 -20.95
C ASP A 111 15.12 4.97 -19.94
N ILE A 112 15.31 4.53 -18.70
CA ILE A 112 14.30 4.61 -17.64
C ILE A 112 14.75 5.64 -16.60
N HIS A 113 13.87 6.59 -16.30
CA HIS A 113 14.19 7.75 -15.47
C HIS A 113 13.56 7.62 -14.08
N PHE A 114 14.27 7.00 -13.14
CA PHE A 114 13.79 6.88 -11.75
C PHE A 114 14.19 8.04 -10.84
N GLU A 115 15.05 8.94 -11.29
CA GLU A 115 15.41 10.19 -10.63
C GLU A 115 14.32 11.26 -10.64
N ARG A 116 13.31 11.11 -11.53
CA ARG A 116 12.26 12.11 -11.70
C ARG A 116 11.26 12.10 -10.54
N GLU A 117 10.56 13.22 -10.38
CA GLU A 117 9.50 13.34 -9.39
C GLU A 117 8.37 12.33 -9.67
N ASN A 118 7.69 11.94 -8.60
CA ASN A 118 6.58 10.99 -8.60
C ASN A 118 6.88 9.62 -9.25
N SER A 119 8.15 9.26 -9.39
CA SER A 119 8.60 8.01 -10.00
C SER A 119 8.14 6.75 -9.24
N ILE A 120 7.55 5.81 -9.99
CA ILE A 120 7.20 4.45 -9.55
C ILE A 120 8.41 3.62 -9.11
N GLY A 121 9.63 4.04 -9.51
CA GLY A 121 10.88 3.43 -9.05
C GLY A 121 11.03 3.43 -7.52
N ARG A 122 10.27 4.29 -6.80
CA ARG A 122 10.19 4.28 -5.34
C ARG A 122 9.53 3.02 -4.78
N ILE A 123 8.47 2.52 -5.42
CA ILE A 123 7.80 1.26 -5.03
C ILE A 123 8.74 0.08 -5.28
N PHE A 124 9.36 0.05 -6.46
CA PHE A 124 10.31 -0.98 -6.85
C PHE A 124 11.66 -0.91 -6.13
N ARG A 125 11.89 0.13 -5.31
CA ARG A 125 13.13 0.38 -4.55
C ARG A 125 14.40 0.41 -5.42
N PHE A 126 14.29 0.97 -6.62
CA PHE A 126 15.48 1.31 -7.40
C PHE A 126 16.11 2.62 -6.92
N PRO A 127 17.44 2.76 -7.06
CA PRO A 127 18.12 4.05 -6.93
C PRO A 127 17.44 5.13 -7.78
N GLN A 128 17.32 6.34 -7.23
CA GLN A 128 16.73 7.49 -7.93
C GLN A 128 17.74 8.06 -8.95
N LYS A 129 17.98 7.32 -10.03
CA LYS A 129 18.93 7.65 -11.10
C LYS A 129 18.38 7.22 -12.47
N LEU A 130 19.04 7.70 -13.52
CA LEU A 130 18.82 7.25 -14.89
C LEU A 130 19.40 5.85 -15.10
N PHE A 131 18.62 4.98 -15.72
CA PHE A 131 19.02 3.65 -16.12
C PHE A 131 19.08 3.55 -17.64
N PRO A 132 20.27 3.33 -18.23
CA PRO A 132 20.41 3.21 -19.67
C PRO A 132 19.70 1.97 -20.21
N LYS A 133 19.18 2.10 -21.42
CA LYS A 133 18.58 1.01 -22.20
C LYS A 133 19.55 -0.14 -22.47
N ASN A 134 18.97 -1.28 -22.82
CA ASN A 134 19.64 -2.52 -23.18
C ASN A 134 20.61 -3.03 -22.09
N GLN A 135 20.21 -2.82 -20.83
CA GLN A 135 20.93 -3.28 -19.64
C GLN A 135 19.95 -3.87 -18.65
N LEU A 136 20.33 -4.99 -18.02
CA LEU A 136 19.59 -5.59 -16.94
C LEU A 136 19.97 -4.90 -15.63
N HIS A 137 18.98 -4.44 -14.88
CA HIS A 137 19.15 -3.78 -13.59
C HIS A 137 18.38 -4.53 -12.51
N GLU A 138 18.91 -4.57 -11.29
CA GLU A 138 18.23 -5.13 -10.11
C GLU A 138 18.06 -4.05 -9.04
N SER A 139 16.98 -4.12 -8.27
CA SER A 139 16.72 -3.25 -7.13
C SER A 139 17.73 -3.49 -6.01
N ASP A 140 18.08 -2.41 -5.31
CA ASP A 140 19.03 -2.48 -4.19
C ASP A 140 18.38 -3.14 -2.96
N GLN A 141 17.07 -2.95 -2.80
CA GLN A 141 16.30 -3.38 -1.64
C GLN A 141 15.06 -4.20 -2.05
N ALA A 142 14.48 -4.87 -1.05
CA ALA A 142 13.21 -5.55 -1.18
C ALA A 142 12.10 -4.55 -1.51
N ILE A 143 11.26 -4.89 -2.49
CA ILE A 143 10.15 -4.09 -3.01
C ILE A 143 9.20 -3.70 -1.88
N ASN A 144 8.68 -2.48 -1.93
CA ASN A 144 7.79 -1.93 -0.90
C ASN A 144 6.37 -1.72 -1.41
N ILE A 145 5.66 -2.82 -1.63
CA ILE A 145 4.23 -2.80 -1.99
C ILE A 145 3.29 -2.78 -0.77
N LEU A 146 3.77 -3.17 0.42
CA LEU A 146 3.00 -3.17 1.66
C LEU A 146 3.26 -1.88 2.44
N ILE A 147 2.33 -0.92 2.39
CA ILE A 147 2.46 0.32 3.19
C ILE A 147 2.19 0.06 4.69
N THR A 148 1.36 -0.93 5.02
CA THR A 148 0.94 -1.22 6.39
C THR A 148 1.11 -2.69 6.72
N ASN A 149 1.86 -2.97 7.80
CA ASN A 149 2.13 -4.32 8.28
C ASN A 149 1.17 -4.76 9.41
N SER A 150 0.56 -3.81 10.11
CA SER A 150 -0.30 -4.06 11.26
C SER A 150 -1.40 -3.01 11.35
N ILE A 151 -2.62 -3.45 11.56
CA ILE A 151 -3.78 -2.62 11.88
C ILE A 151 -4.04 -2.78 13.37
N ARG A 152 -3.95 -1.66 14.09
CA ARG A 152 -4.22 -1.57 15.52
C ARG A 152 -5.52 -0.82 15.75
N VAL A 153 -6.43 -1.43 16.48
CA VAL A 153 -7.72 -0.84 16.87
C VAL A 153 -7.61 -0.36 18.30
N GLU A 154 -7.84 0.95 18.50
CA GLU A 154 -7.82 1.59 19.81
C GLU A 154 -9.22 2.11 20.16
N CYS A 155 -9.56 2.05 21.45
CA CYS A 155 -10.83 2.56 21.96
C CYS A 155 -10.62 3.28 23.29
N ASN A 156 -10.85 4.60 23.28
CA ASN A 156 -10.58 5.49 24.41
C ASN A 156 -11.46 5.25 25.65
N ILE A 157 -12.50 4.42 25.57
CA ILE A 157 -13.32 4.02 26.72
C ILE A 157 -12.67 2.92 27.55
N ILE A 158 -11.65 2.24 27.02
CA ILE A 158 -10.97 1.13 27.68
C ILE A 158 -9.88 1.68 28.56
N GLN A 159 -9.77 1.17 29.77
CA GLN A 159 -8.72 1.54 30.72
C GLN A 159 -8.02 0.27 31.21
N GLY A 160 -6.77 0.40 31.66
CA GLY A 160 -6.02 -0.68 32.30
C GLY A 160 -5.13 -1.52 31.38
N SER A 161 -5.09 -1.25 30.08
CA SER A 161 -4.03 -1.79 29.21
C SER A 161 -2.80 -0.89 29.31
N PHE A 162 -1.60 -1.49 29.31
CA PHE A 162 -0.32 -0.77 29.37
C PHE A 162 0.67 -1.36 28.38
N ILE A 163 1.35 -0.50 27.63
CA ILE A 163 2.48 -0.86 26.76
C ILE A 163 3.69 -0.07 27.26
N ASN A 164 4.76 -0.76 27.65
CA ASN A 164 5.99 -0.14 28.16
C ASN A 164 5.75 0.86 29.33
N ASN A 165 4.84 0.52 30.25
CA ASN A 165 4.38 1.37 31.37
C ASN A 165 3.58 2.63 30.98
N GLU A 166 3.25 2.80 29.70
CA GLU A 166 2.33 3.84 29.24
C GLU A 166 0.93 3.25 29.06
N SER A 167 -0.10 4.00 29.48
CA SER A 167 -1.49 3.59 29.29
C SER A 167 -1.76 3.39 27.80
N SER A 168 -2.35 2.25 27.48
CA SER A 168 -2.72 1.85 26.13
C SER A 168 -4.23 1.60 26.08
N HIS A 169 -4.82 1.87 24.92
CA HIS A 169 -6.24 1.70 24.66
C HIS A 169 -6.48 0.64 23.57
N VAL A 170 -5.50 -0.25 23.35
CA VAL A 170 -5.54 -1.26 22.29
C VAL A 170 -6.55 -2.36 22.61
N LEU A 171 -7.53 -2.52 21.70
CA LEU A 171 -8.50 -3.61 21.69
C LEU A 171 -7.96 -4.84 20.99
N TYR A 172 -7.34 -4.61 19.83
CA TYR A 172 -6.95 -5.68 18.93
C TYR A 172 -5.87 -5.16 17.99
N GLU A 173 -4.93 -6.03 17.66
CA GLU A 173 -3.88 -5.76 16.69
C GLU A 173 -3.73 -7.00 15.80
N PHE A 174 -3.72 -6.79 14.48
CA PHE A 174 -3.59 -7.86 13.51
C PHE A 174 -2.90 -7.36 12.24
N SER A 175 -2.19 -8.27 11.58
CA SER A 175 -1.70 -8.04 10.23
C SER A 175 -2.79 -8.43 9.23
N PRO A 176 -2.99 -7.66 8.14
CA PRO A 176 -3.84 -8.09 7.04
C PRO A 176 -3.44 -9.48 6.56
N SER A 177 -4.41 -10.38 6.43
CA SER A 177 -4.17 -11.77 5.99
C SER A 177 -4.33 -11.95 4.48
N VAL A 178 -4.66 -10.88 3.76
CA VAL A 178 -4.85 -10.85 2.32
C VAL A 178 -3.93 -9.80 1.69
N PRO A 179 -3.51 -10.00 0.42
CA PRO A 179 -2.74 -8.99 -0.30
C PRO A 179 -3.54 -7.70 -0.54
N PRO A 180 -2.88 -6.54 -0.70
CA PRO A 180 -3.55 -5.31 -1.14
C PRO A 180 -4.50 -5.52 -2.32
N GLY A 181 -5.73 -5.00 -2.24
CA GLY A 181 -6.71 -5.07 -3.33
C GLY A 181 -7.73 -6.22 -3.27
N TYR A 182 -7.68 -7.08 -2.24
CA TYR A 182 -8.65 -8.16 -1.97
C TYR A 182 -9.77 -7.79 -0.99
#